data_AF-A0A9W8K1Q7-F1
#
_entry.id   AF-A0A9W8K1Q7-F1
#
_cell.length_a   1.000
_cell.length_b   1.000
_cell.length_c   1.000
_cell.angle_alpha   90.00
_cell.angle_beta   90.00
_cell.angle_gamma   90.00
#
_symmetry.space_group_name_H-M   'P 1'
#
loop_
_entity.id
_entity.type
_entity.pdbx_description
1 polymer ?
#
loop_
_entity_poly.entity_id
_entity_poly.type
_entity_poly.pdbx_seq_one_letter_code
_entity_poly.pdbx_strand_id
1 'polypeptide(L)'
;MVDFNSPLSLYSIPVVWFTSFYPNFWKFLIINRTVGYNKYPRTNLSRAKGAKDRISPELSGRLERMEGAHLNGNEALPLWAAAVLAGNLVGLDNRWMNNMSASYVVLRLLFNHLYINFNHIANGVPRTVVFFVGLSSVPLEDSLEGGWKGGLSLTAIIIAPRMTAANLAKNKDLSPEFVAKAARMEAAHQNGLESLPLFGLAVIAGNVAGLDNTTLNIAAGSYLVTRMIFNYVYFIQQTKRMAALRSLTWIASLTFPFYILVKSAQVLGAKS
;
A
#
# COMPACT_ATOMS: atom_id res chain seq x y z
N MET A 1 29.77 6.72 18.25
CA MET A 1 29.08 5.73 19.11
C MET A 1 27.62 5.78 18.75
N VAL A 2 27.00 4.65 18.42
CA VAL A 2 25.56 4.62 18.07
C VAL A 2 24.78 4.64 19.38
N ASP A 3 23.96 5.67 19.59
CA ASP A 3 23.12 5.85 20.76
C ASP A 3 21.67 6.21 20.38
N PHE A 4 20.77 6.35 21.36
CA PHE A 4 19.36 6.71 21.10
C PHE A 4 19.18 8.13 20.54
N ASN A 5 20.21 8.97 20.59
CA ASN A 5 20.21 10.31 20.00
C ASN A 5 20.68 10.29 18.55
N SER A 6 21.12 9.14 18.04
CA SER A 6 21.45 8.93 16.64
C SER A 6 20.18 8.64 15.83
N PRO A 7 20.14 8.94 14.51
CA PRO A 7 18.96 8.75 13.66
C PRO A 7 18.75 7.27 13.27
N LEU A 8 18.53 6.40 14.27
CA LEU A 8 18.34 4.96 14.08
C LEU A 8 17.12 4.63 13.23
N SER A 9 16.12 5.50 13.24
CA SER A 9 14.91 5.43 12.41
C SER A 9 15.20 5.21 10.93
N LEU A 10 16.32 5.72 10.39
CA LEU A 10 16.72 5.49 8.99
C LEU A 10 16.96 4.01 8.67
N TYR A 11 17.50 3.23 9.62
CA TYR A 11 17.70 1.78 9.46
C TYR A 11 16.38 1.00 9.45
N SER A 12 15.27 1.61 9.86
CA SER A 12 13.96 0.96 9.79
C SER A 12 13.48 0.75 8.35
N ILE A 13 13.95 1.54 7.38
CA ILE A 13 13.55 1.42 5.97
C ILE A 13 13.90 0.02 5.41
N PRO A 14 15.18 -0.42 5.44
CA PRO A 14 15.50 -1.78 5.00
C PRO A 14 14.86 -2.85 5.89
N VAL A 15 14.73 -2.62 7.21
CA VAL A 15 14.08 -3.58 8.12
C VAL A 15 12.61 -3.78 7.73
N VAL A 16 11.85 -2.71 7.46
CA VAL A 16 10.45 -2.81 7.03
C VAL A 16 10.34 -3.50 5.68
N TRP A 17 11.25 -3.24 4.74
CA TRP A 17 11.32 -4.03 3.50
C TRP A 17 11.46 -5.53 3.79
N PHE A 18 12.33 -5.92 4.72
CA PHE A 18 12.45 -7.32 5.15
C PHE A 18 11.15 -7.86 5.75
N THR A 19 10.46 -7.08 6.60
CA THR A 19 9.16 -7.50 7.15
C THR A 19 8.11 -7.72 6.06
N SER A 20 8.17 -6.97 4.96
CA SER A 20 7.30 -7.13 3.79
C SER A 20 7.74 -8.29 2.91
N PHE A 21 9.05 -8.58 2.82
CA PHE A 21 9.61 -9.60 1.94
C PHE A 21 9.47 -11.02 2.49
N TYR A 22 9.68 -11.23 3.79
CA TYR A 22 9.76 -12.58 4.36
C TYR A 22 8.52 -13.45 4.08
N PRO A 23 7.26 -12.96 4.10
CA PRO A 23 6.11 -13.81 3.84
C PRO A 23 6.16 -14.43 2.44
N ASN A 24 6.59 -13.65 1.44
CA ASN A 24 6.74 -14.13 0.07
C ASN A 24 7.91 -15.11 -0.07
N PHE A 25 9.02 -14.88 0.63
CA PHE A 25 10.14 -15.82 0.64
C PHE A 25 9.76 -17.18 1.27
N TRP A 26 9.03 -17.17 2.38
CA TRP A 26 8.53 -18.39 3.00
C TRP A 26 7.51 -19.12 2.10
N LYS A 27 6.59 -18.38 1.47
CA LYS A 27 5.68 -18.91 0.45
C LYS A 27 6.44 -19.58 -0.69
N PHE A 28 7.50 -18.94 -1.19
CA PHE A 28 8.39 -19.50 -2.22
C PHE A 28 8.96 -20.86 -1.80
N LEU A 29 9.55 -20.95 -0.60
CA LEU A 29 10.14 -22.19 -0.10
C LEU A 29 9.12 -23.32 0.01
N ILE A 30 7.91 -23.03 0.50
CA ILE A 30 6.83 -24.01 0.63
C ILE A 30 6.38 -24.51 -0.75
N ILE A 31 6.15 -23.61 -1.70
CA ILE A 31 5.74 -23.97 -3.06
C ILE A 31 6.83 -24.82 -3.74
N ASN A 32 8.10 -24.41 -3.62
CA ASN A 32 9.21 -25.13 -4.22
C ASN A 32 9.31 -26.58 -3.69
N ARG A 33 9.06 -26.79 -2.39
CA ARG A 33 9.11 -28.11 -1.76
C ARG A 33 7.89 -28.99 -2.05
N THR A 34 6.75 -28.42 -2.41
CA THR A 34 5.49 -29.17 -2.60
C THR A 34 5.17 -29.45 -4.07
N VAL A 35 5.09 -28.40 -4.88
CA VAL A 35 4.67 -28.48 -6.30
C VAL A 35 5.80 -28.12 -7.27
N GLY A 36 7.01 -27.87 -6.75
CA GLY A 36 8.14 -27.32 -7.50
C GLY A 36 7.96 -25.84 -7.78
N TYR A 37 8.97 -25.21 -8.38
CA TYR A 37 8.92 -23.80 -8.77
C TYR A 37 8.99 -23.62 -10.30
N ASN A 38 8.06 -22.85 -10.87
CA ASN A 38 8.01 -22.59 -12.31
C ASN A 38 8.96 -21.46 -12.73
N LYS A 39 9.30 -21.41 -14.03
CA LYS A 39 9.92 -20.29 -14.74
C LYS A 39 9.08 -19.00 -14.71
N TYR A 40 7.76 -19.11 -14.48
CA TYR A 40 6.85 -17.97 -14.34
C TYR A 40 6.49 -17.74 -12.86
N PRO A 41 7.30 -16.99 -12.09
CA PRO A 41 7.18 -16.89 -10.64
C PRO A 41 5.82 -16.39 -10.15
N ARG A 42 5.20 -15.48 -10.92
CA ARG A 42 3.92 -14.85 -10.57
C ARG A 42 2.71 -15.79 -10.68
N THR A 43 2.82 -16.91 -11.40
CA THR A 43 1.73 -17.89 -11.53
C THR A 43 1.82 -19.05 -10.54
N ASN A 44 2.92 -19.12 -9.78
CA ASN A 44 3.18 -20.24 -8.87
C ASN A 44 2.15 -20.38 -7.75
N LEU A 45 1.59 -19.27 -7.24
CA LEU A 45 0.51 -19.33 -6.25
C LEU A 45 -0.75 -19.99 -6.84
N SER A 46 -1.19 -19.54 -8.02
CA SER A 46 -2.35 -20.13 -8.70
C SER A 46 -2.15 -21.61 -9.02
N ARG A 47 -0.93 -21.99 -9.44
CA ARG A 47 -0.56 -23.38 -9.70
C ARG A 47 -0.59 -24.23 -8.42
N ALA A 48 0.00 -23.72 -7.34
CA ALA A 48 -0.02 -24.39 -6.04
C ALA A 48 -1.46 -24.66 -5.59
N LYS A 49 -2.35 -23.66 -5.70
CA LYS A 49 -3.77 -23.82 -5.39
C LYS A 49 -4.51 -24.82 -6.27
N GLY A 50 -4.05 -25.04 -7.51
CA GLY A 50 -4.62 -26.01 -8.44
C GLY A 50 -4.22 -27.46 -8.15
N ALA A 51 -3.07 -27.68 -7.48
CA ALA A 51 -2.56 -29.00 -7.12
C ALA A 51 -3.21 -29.53 -5.83
N LYS A 52 -4.53 -29.77 -5.90
CA LYS A 52 -5.35 -30.22 -4.77
C LYS A 52 -4.91 -31.58 -4.19
N ASP A 53 -4.21 -32.38 -4.99
CA ASP A 53 -3.58 -33.65 -4.62
C ASP A 53 -2.32 -33.47 -3.75
N ARG A 54 -1.68 -32.29 -3.78
CA ARG A 54 -0.42 -32.01 -3.07
C ARG A 54 -0.55 -30.94 -1.97
N ILE A 55 -1.59 -30.11 -2.02
CA ILE A 55 -1.78 -28.98 -1.13
C ILE A 55 -3.17 -29.05 -0.51
N SER A 56 -3.21 -29.11 0.82
CA SER A 56 -4.45 -29.06 1.58
C SER A 56 -5.16 -27.71 1.44
N PRO A 57 -6.50 -27.63 1.58
CA PRO A 57 -7.22 -26.35 1.57
C PRO A 57 -6.70 -25.35 2.60
N GLU A 58 -6.29 -25.83 3.77
CA GLU A 58 -5.70 -25.01 4.83
C GLU A 58 -4.36 -24.39 4.40
N LEU A 59 -3.46 -25.21 3.84
CA LEU A 59 -2.16 -24.74 3.35
C LEU A 59 -2.35 -23.77 2.17
N SER A 60 -3.29 -24.06 1.26
CA SER A 60 -3.68 -23.15 0.18
C SER A 60 -4.09 -21.78 0.73
N GLY A 61 -4.97 -21.73 1.73
CA GLY A 61 -5.37 -20.48 2.38
C GLY A 61 -4.20 -19.77 3.07
N ARG A 62 -3.27 -20.51 3.68
CA ARG A 62 -2.07 -19.91 4.29
C ARG A 62 -1.14 -19.26 3.25
N LEU A 63 -0.94 -19.90 2.10
CA LEU A 63 -0.14 -19.36 1.00
C LEU A 63 -0.75 -18.06 0.43
N GLU A 64 -2.08 -17.98 0.35
CA GLU A 64 -2.78 -16.74 -0.03
C GLU A 64 -2.55 -15.62 0.97
N ARG A 65 -2.63 -15.92 2.27
CA ARG A 65 -2.39 -14.91 3.32
C ARG A 65 -0.94 -14.44 3.34
N MET A 66 0.02 -15.33 3.08
CA MET A 66 1.43 -14.94 2.88
C MET A 66 1.60 -13.97 1.71
N GLU A 67 0.93 -14.23 0.59
CA GLU A 67 0.93 -13.28 -0.55
C GLU A 67 0.27 -11.96 -0.18
N GLY A 68 -0.88 -11.99 0.48
CA GLY A 68 -1.55 -10.79 0.96
C GLY A 68 -0.67 -9.97 1.91
N ALA A 69 0.09 -10.63 2.80
CA ALA A 69 0.97 -9.99 3.76
C ALA A 69 2.11 -9.25 3.04
N HIS A 70 2.70 -9.90 2.03
CA HIS A 70 3.73 -9.32 1.19
C HIS A 70 3.22 -8.11 0.41
N LEU A 71 2.09 -8.24 -0.29
CA LEU A 71 1.50 -7.14 -1.05
C LEU A 71 1.15 -5.95 -0.15
N ASN A 72 0.51 -6.21 0.99
CA ASN A 72 0.21 -5.17 1.98
C ASN A 72 1.49 -4.47 2.48
N GLY A 73 2.59 -5.21 2.60
CA GLY A 73 3.88 -4.63 3.00
C GLY A 73 4.50 -3.76 1.93
N ASN A 74 4.38 -4.16 0.67
CA ASN A 74 4.84 -3.36 -0.47
C ASN A 74 4.00 -2.10 -0.64
N GLU A 75 2.70 -2.14 -0.33
CA GLU A 75 1.80 -0.99 -0.35
C GLU A 75 2.17 0.04 0.74
N ALA A 76 2.56 -0.43 1.93
CA ALA A 76 2.91 0.43 3.06
C ALA A 76 4.35 0.99 3.01
N LEU A 77 5.29 0.25 2.42
CA LEU A 77 6.72 0.58 2.45
C LEU A 77 7.06 1.98 1.88
N PRO A 78 6.51 2.42 0.72
CA PRO A 78 6.82 3.75 0.19
C PRO A 78 6.37 4.88 1.12
N LEU A 79 5.20 4.73 1.74
CA LEU A 79 4.70 5.68 2.73
C LEU A 79 5.57 5.70 3.99
N TRP A 80 5.96 4.53 4.49
CA TRP A 80 6.88 4.42 5.62
C TRP A 80 8.23 5.09 5.35
N ALA A 81 8.85 4.78 4.21
CA ALA A 81 10.12 5.38 3.81
C ALA A 81 10.02 6.90 3.67
N ALA A 82 8.96 7.40 3.04
CA ALA A 82 8.73 8.84 2.91
C ALA A 82 8.58 9.52 4.29
N ALA A 83 7.83 8.93 5.22
CA ALA A 83 7.63 9.47 6.56
C ALA A 83 8.95 9.51 7.37
N VAL A 84 9.73 8.43 7.35
CA VAL A 84 11.03 8.36 8.03
C VAL A 84 11.99 9.39 7.45
N LEU A 85 12.10 9.49 6.12
CA LEU A 85 12.96 10.47 5.47
C LEU A 85 12.53 11.90 5.78
N ALA A 86 11.24 12.22 5.67
CA ALA A 86 10.70 13.55 5.95
C ALA A 86 10.91 13.94 7.41
N GLY A 87 10.62 13.05 8.37
CA GLY A 87 10.79 13.31 9.80
C GLY A 87 12.24 13.60 10.18
N ASN A 88 13.20 12.85 9.62
CA ASN A 88 14.62 13.13 9.83
C ASN A 88 15.05 14.43 9.13
N LEU A 89 14.52 14.72 7.93
CA LEU A 89 14.86 15.92 7.16
C LEU A 89 14.44 17.21 7.88
N VAL A 90 13.27 17.23 8.50
CA VAL A 90 12.76 18.39 9.26
C VAL A 90 13.30 18.46 10.69
N GLY A 91 14.17 17.53 11.08
CA GLY A 91 14.83 17.53 12.38
C GLY A 91 13.93 17.14 13.56
N LEU A 92 12.98 16.21 13.37
CA LEU A 92 12.24 15.64 14.50
C LEU A 92 13.19 14.96 15.50
N ASP A 93 12.81 14.95 16.78
CA ASP A 93 13.59 14.33 17.83
C ASP A 93 13.93 12.86 17.51
N ASN A 94 15.22 12.51 17.61
CA ASN A 94 15.71 11.19 17.22
C ASN A 94 15.12 10.10 18.12
N ARG A 95 14.96 10.35 19.43
CA ARG A 95 14.36 9.35 20.33
C ARG A 95 12.90 9.09 19.98
N TRP A 96 12.12 10.13 19.66
CA TRP A 96 10.76 9.99 19.13
C TRP A 96 10.74 9.16 17.84
N MET A 97 11.53 9.54 16.83
CA MET A 97 11.60 8.84 15.55
C MET A 97 12.02 7.37 15.71
N ASN A 98 12.96 7.09 16.61
CA ASN A 98 13.46 5.75 16.91
C ASN A 98 12.36 4.88 17.58
N ASN A 99 11.65 5.42 18.56
CA ASN A 99 10.55 4.73 19.24
C ASN A 99 9.40 4.41 18.28
N MET A 100 9.04 5.37 17.43
CA MET A 100 8.01 5.20 16.41
C MET A 100 8.39 4.13 15.38
N SER A 101 9.65 4.14 14.95
CA SER A 101 10.19 3.15 14.02
C SER A 101 10.22 1.74 14.59
N ALA A 102 10.69 1.60 15.83
CA ALA A 102 10.69 0.31 16.52
C ALA A 102 9.25 -0.22 16.72
N SER A 103 8.33 0.64 17.15
CA SER A 103 6.92 0.28 17.34
C SER A 103 6.27 -0.21 16.06
N TYR A 104 6.49 0.50 14.95
CA TYR A 104 5.98 0.09 13.64
C TYR A 104 6.51 -1.28 13.21
N VAL A 105 7.82 -1.51 13.34
CA VAL A 105 8.44 -2.81 12.99
C VAL A 105 7.83 -3.95 13.83
N VAL A 106 7.67 -3.76 15.13
CA VAL A 106 7.06 -4.76 16.04
C VAL A 106 5.61 -5.04 15.65
N LEU A 107 4.81 -4.00 15.46
CA LEU A 107 3.40 -4.13 15.05
C LEU A 107 3.28 -4.79 13.67
N ARG A 108 4.21 -4.52 12.75
CA ARG A 108 4.22 -5.13 11.42
C ARG A 108 4.52 -6.63 11.47
N LEU A 109 5.47 -7.05 12.30
CA LEU A 109 5.76 -8.46 12.53
C LEU A 109 4.58 -9.18 13.20
N LEU A 110 3.96 -8.54 14.20
CA LEU A 110 2.77 -9.07 14.87
C LEU A 110 1.59 -9.20 13.90
N PHE A 111 1.31 -8.16 13.11
CA PHE A 111 0.27 -8.19 12.08
C PHE A 111 0.50 -9.34 11.10
N ASN A 112 1.73 -9.49 10.57
CA ASN A 112 2.02 -10.57 9.63
C ASN A 112 1.86 -11.94 10.27
N HIS A 113 2.28 -12.12 11.52
CA HIS A 113 2.08 -13.37 12.26
C HIS A 113 0.59 -13.69 12.43
N LEU A 114 -0.20 -12.71 12.88
CA LEU A 114 -1.64 -12.85 13.07
C LEU A 114 -2.34 -13.16 11.74
N TYR A 115 -2.01 -12.39 10.70
CA TYR A 115 -2.63 -12.50 9.39
C TYR A 115 -2.31 -13.83 8.70
N ILE A 116 -1.08 -14.35 8.82
CA ILE A 116 -0.70 -15.60 8.16
C ILE A 116 -1.29 -16.81 8.90
N ASN A 117 -1.28 -16.80 10.23
CA ASN A 117 -1.53 -18.02 11.01
C ASN A 117 -2.96 -18.15 11.56
N PHE A 118 -3.73 -17.07 11.71
CA PHE A 118 -5.06 -17.12 12.32
C PHE A 118 -6.16 -16.82 11.29
N ASN A 119 -7.11 -17.74 11.11
CA ASN A 119 -8.21 -17.62 10.12
C ASN A 119 -9.64 -17.67 10.69
N HIS A 120 -9.82 -17.82 12.01
CA HIS A 120 -11.15 -17.87 12.62
C HIS A 120 -11.70 -16.46 12.88
N ILE A 121 -13.02 -16.30 12.74
CA ILE A 121 -13.76 -15.02 12.82
C ILE A 121 -13.46 -14.27 14.14
N ALA A 122 -13.34 -14.98 15.26
CA ALA A 122 -12.97 -14.43 16.56
C ALA A 122 -11.53 -13.86 16.62
N ASN A 123 -10.64 -14.28 15.71
CA ASN A 123 -9.23 -13.89 15.67
C ASN A 123 -8.91 -12.85 14.58
N GLY A 124 -9.90 -12.39 13.80
CA GLY A 124 -9.72 -11.34 12.79
C GLY A 124 -9.66 -9.93 13.39
N VAL A 125 -10.35 -9.70 14.51
CA VAL A 125 -10.39 -8.40 15.20
C VAL A 125 -9.00 -7.97 15.71
N PRO A 126 -8.20 -8.83 16.38
CA PRO A 126 -6.85 -8.47 16.79
C PRO A 126 -5.96 -8.01 15.63
N ARG A 127 -6.05 -8.66 14.46
CA ARG A 127 -5.29 -8.24 13.28
C ARG A 127 -5.71 -6.85 12.80
N THR A 128 -7.00 -6.58 12.72
CA THR A 128 -7.53 -5.28 12.29
C THR A 128 -7.12 -4.19 13.26
N VAL A 129 -7.21 -4.44 14.57
CA VAL A 129 -6.74 -3.52 15.61
C VAL A 129 -5.24 -3.25 15.46
N VAL A 130 -4.40 -4.28 15.33
CA VAL A 130 -2.95 -4.11 15.13
C VAL A 130 -2.65 -3.35 13.84
N PHE A 131 -3.42 -3.56 12.76
CA PHE A 131 -3.27 -2.81 11.52
C PHE A 131 -3.54 -1.31 11.73
N PHE A 132 -4.66 -0.96 12.34
CA PHE A 132 -5.01 0.43 12.57
C PHE A 132 -4.07 1.08 13.58
N VAL A 133 -3.73 0.43 14.69
CA VAL A 133 -2.70 0.94 15.63
C VAL A 133 -1.33 1.13 14.95
N GLY A 134 -0.96 0.25 14.02
CA GLY A 134 0.28 0.40 13.24
C GLY A 134 0.23 1.53 12.21
N LEU A 135 -0.96 1.89 11.72
CA LEU A 135 -1.15 2.97 10.74
C LEU A 135 -1.34 4.33 11.42
N SER A 136 -2.03 4.35 12.57
CA SER A 136 -2.30 5.49 13.42
C SER A 136 -1.58 5.29 14.75
N SER A 137 -0.38 5.83 14.87
CA SER A 137 0.28 6.04 16.15
C SER A 137 -0.38 7.16 16.96
N VAL A 138 -1.71 7.10 17.11
CA VAL A 138 -2.60 7.97 17.88
C VAL A 138 -3.66 7.06 18.55
N PRO A 139 -4.09 7.33 19.80
CA PRO A 139 -5.09 6.51 20.50
C PRO A 139 -6.44 6.44 19.77
N LEU A 140 -7.03 5.25 19.71
CA LEU A 140 -8.22 4.90 18.92
C LEU A 140 -9.57 5.14 19.65
N GLU A 141 -9.67 6.05 20.61
CA GLU A 141 -10.86 6.13 21.47
C GLU A 141 -12.16 6.51 20.73
N ASP A 142 -12.11 7.22 19.59
CA ASP A 142 -13.33 7.79 18.98
C ASP A 142 -13.90 7.02 17.76
N SER A 143 -13.24 5.98 17.24
CA SER A 143 -13.60 5.41 15.91
C SER A 143 -14.57 4.22 15.92
N LEU A 144 -14.94 3.67 17.08
CA LEU A 144 -15.67 2.38 17.15
C LEU A 144 -17.20 2.51 17.28
N GLU A 145 -17.76 3.69 17.52
CA GLU A 145 -19.20 3.85 17.78
C GLU A 145 -20.06 4.10 16.52
N GLY A 146 -19.43 4.40 15.37
CA GLY A 146 -20.13 4.74 14.13
C GLY A 146 -20.44 3.54 13.22
N GLY A 147 -21.44 2.72 13.58
CA GLY A 147 -21.88 1.59 12.75
C GLY A 147 -22.34 1.99 11.33
N TRP A 148 -21.64 1.52 10.30
CA TRP A 148 -21.98 1.75 8.89
C TRP A 148 -23.22 0.93 8.48
N LYS A 149 -24.36 1.59 8.23
CA LYS A 149 -25.65 0.96 7.84
C LYS A 149 -25.72 0.55 6.35
N GLY A 150 -24.61 0.12 5.76
CA GLY A 150 -24.47 -0.17 4.33
C GLY A 150 -24.16 -1.63 4.04
N GLY A 151 -25.07 -2.55 4.37
CA GLY A 151 -25.23 -3.87 3.70
C GLY A 151 -24.04 -4.85 3.60
N LEU A 152 -22.89 -4.56 4.19
CA LEU A 152 -21.78 -5.51 4.36
C LEU A 152 -21.60 -5.69 5.86
N SER A 153 -21.97 -6.87 6.37
CA SER A 153 -21.73 -7.23 7.77
C SER A 153 -20.27 -6.94 8.12
N LEU A 154 -20.00 -6.34 9.29
CA LEU A 154 -18.65 -6.17 9.85
C LEU A 154 -17.82 -7.47 9.72
N THR A 155 -18.50 -8.61 9.81
CA THR A 155 -18.00 -9.95 9.58
C THR A 155 -17.38 -10.15 8.17
N ALA A 156 -17.98 -9.60 7.11
CA ALA A 156 -17.45 -9.67 5.74
C ALA A 156 -16.19 -8.80 5.55
N ILE A 157 -16.16 -7.62 6.20
CA ILE A 157 -14.98 -6.72 6.21
C ILE A 157 -13.80 -7.39 6.96
N ILE A 158 -14.10 -8.11 8.05
CA ILE A 158 -13.10 -8.80 8.89
C ILE A 158 -12.56 -10.08 8.23
N ILE A 159 -13.43 -10.87 7.57
CA ILE A 159 -13.08 -12.20 7.04
C ILE A 159 -12.42 -12.12 5.66
N ALA A 160 -12.79 -11.14 4.84
CA ALA A 160 -12.26 -10.99 3.48
C ALA A 160 -11.99 -9.50 3.17
N PRO A 161 -10.90 -8.91 3.71
CA PRO A 161 -10.61 -7.49 3.55
C PRO A 161 -10.29 -7.07 2.10
N ARG A 162 -10.28 -8.02 1.16
CA ARG A 162 -10.11 -7.80 -0.28
C ARG A 162 -11.15 -8.63 -1.04
N MET A 163 -12.40 -8.18 -1.06
CA MET A 163 -13.30 -8.60 -2.14
C MET A 163 -12.88 -7.88 -3.41
N THR A 164 -11.94 -8.48 -4.14
CA THR A 164 -11.55 -7.98 -5.45
C THR A 164 -12.76 -7.95 -6.37
N ALA A 165 -12.77 -7.04 -7.35
CA ALA A 165 -13.84 -7.02 -8.34
C ALA A 165 -14.01 -8.37 -9.06
N ALA A 166 -12.94 -9.16 -9.16
CA ALA A 166 -12.99 -10.54 -9.67
C ALA A 166 -13.82 -11.49 -8.80
N ASN A 167 -13.92 -11.26 -7.48
CA ASN A 167 -14.81 -12.02 -6.60
C ASN A 167 -16.25 -11.53 -6.68
N LEU A 168 -16.47 -10.21 -6.82
CA LEU A 168 -17.80 -9.65 -7.07
C LEU A 168 -18.39 -10.18 -8.38
N ALA A 169 -17.56 -10.31 -9.42
CA ALA A 169 -17.96 -10.85 -10.72
C ALA A 169 -18.45 -12.31 -10.69
N LYS A 170 -18.16 -13.07 -9.62
CA LYS A 170 -18.64 -14.44 -9.45
C LYS A 170 -20.03 -14.50 -8.83
N ASN A 171 -20.48 -13.42 -8.21
CA ASN A 171 -21.82 -13.34 -7.64
C ASN A 171 -22.82 -12.94 -8.74
N LYS A 172 -23.71 -13.87 -9.10
CA LYS A 172 -24.72 -13.69 -10.15
C LYS A 172 -25.87 -12.77 -9.72
N ASP A 173 -26.02 -12.52 -8.43
CA ASP A 173 -27.08 -11.66 -7.89
C ASP A 173 -26.72 -10.16 -8.00
N LEU A 174 -25.46 -9.84 -8.30
CA LEU A 174 -25.00 -8.47 -8.48
C LEU A 174 -25.19 -8.02 -9.93
N SER A 175 -25.61 -6.77 -10.11
CA SER A 175 -25.73 -6.21 -11.46
C SER A 175 -24.35 -6.11 -12.13
N PRO A 176 -24.25 -6.41 -13.44
CA PRO A 176 -22.99 -6.27 -14.18
C PRO A 176 -22.41 -4.85 -14.13
N GLU A 177 -23.28 -3.84 -14.10
CA GLU A 177 -22.87 -2.45 -13.97
C GLU A 177 -22.20 -2.16 -12.62
N PHE A 178 -22.76 -2.67 -11.52
CA PHE A 178 -22.18 -2.53 -10.18
C PHE A 178 -20.81 -3.18 -10.11
N VAL A 179 -20.66 -4.41 -10.62
CA VAL A 179 -19.38 -5.13 -10.67
C VAL A 179 -18.35 -4.35 -11.49
N ALA A 180 -18.74 -3.83 -12.66
CA ALA A 180 -17.86 -3.04 -13.51
C ALA A 180 -17.43 -1.73 -12.82
N LYS A 181 -18.32 -1.09 -12.07
CA LYS A 181 -18.01 0.11 -11.28
C LYS A 181 -17.03 -0.20 -10.16
N ALA A 182 -17.24 -1.27 -9.41
CA ALA A 182 -16.30 -1.72 -8.38
C ALA A 182 -14.91 -2.04 -8.97
N ALA A 183 -14.85 -2.69 -10.14
CA ALA A 183 -13.60 -2.95 -10.86
C ALA A 183 -12.86 -1.66 -11.23
N ARG A 184 -13.59 -0.63 -11.67
CA ARG A 184 -13.01 0.68 -11.97
C ARG A 184 -12.46 1.37 -10.73
N MET A 185 -13.18 1.30 -9.61
CA MET A 185 -12.73 1.89 -8.33
C MET A 185 -11.46 1.21 -7.81
N GLU A 186 -11.40 -0.13 -7.84
CA GLU A 186 -10.20 -0.88 -7.47
C GLU A 186 -9.01 -0.49 -8.35
N ALA A 187 -9.22 -0.42 -9.67
CA ALA A 187 -8.16 -0.03 -10.59
C ALA A 187 -7.68 1.42 -10.39
N ALA A 188 -8.58 2.35 -10.07
CA ALA A 188 -8.22 3.73 -9.73
C ALA A 188 -7.38 3.79 -8.43
N HIS A 189 -7.74 3.00 -7.42
CA HIS A 189 -6.97 2.88 -6.18
C HIS A 189 -5.55 2.36 -6.43
N GLN A 190 -5.42 1.24 -7.16
CA GLN A 190 -4.11 0.68 -7.52
C GLN A 190 -3.25 1.69 -8.30
N ASN A 191 -3.84 2.42 -9.25
CA ASN A 191 -3.12 3.47 -9.96
C ASN A 191 -2.64 4.61 -9.04
N GLY A 192 -3.45 4.94 -8.02
CA GLY A 192 -3.04 5.88 -6.97
C GLY A 192 -1.81 5.39 -6.20
N LEU A 193 -1.81 4.13 -5.80
CA LEU A 193 -0.68 3.50 -5.10
C LEU A 193 0.59 3.44 -5.97
N GLU A 194 0.48 3.22 -7.27
CA GLU A 194 1.61 3.23 -8.21
C GLU A 194 2.20 4.64 -8.41
N SER A 195 1.35 5.68 -8.38
CA SER A 195 1.76 7.07 -8.59
C SER A 195 2.33 7.73 -7.32
N LEU A 196 1.92 7.24 -6.14
CA LEU A 196 2.25 7.84 -4.84
C LEU A 196 3.76 7.87 -4.54
N PRO A 197 4.56 6.81 -4.78
CA PRO A 197 6.00 6.84 -4.54
C PRO A 197 6.72 7.92 -5.37
N LEU A 198 6.37 8.03 -6.66
CA LEU A 198 6.95 9.04 -7.54
C LEU A 198 6.64 10.46 -7.05
N PHE A 199 5.37 10.72 -6.68
CA PHE A 199 4.95 12.02 -6.17
C PHE A 199 5.61 12.36 -4.83
N GLY A 200 5.60 11.43 -3.87
CA GLY A 200 6.22 11.63 -2.56
C GLY A 200 7.72 11.91 -2.66
N LEU A 201 8.44 11.13 -3.47
CA LEU A 201 9.87 11.35 -3.70
C LEU A 201 10.16 12.68 -4.38
N ALA A 202 9.33 13.09 -5.35
CA ALA A 202 9.47 14.39 -5.99
C ALA A 202 9.30 15.54 -4.99
N VAL A 203 8.29 15.50 -4.13
CA VAL A 203 8.06 16.53 -3.09
C VAL A 203 9.20 16.56 -2.09
N ILE A 204 9.72 15.41 -1.65
CA ILE A 204 10.89 15.34 -0.75
C ILE A 204 12.11 15.95 -1.45
N ALA A 205 12.40 15.55 -2.69
CA ALA A 205 13.52 16.09 -3.46
C ALA A 205 13.40 17.62 -3.64
N GLY A 206 12.18 18.12 -3.88
CA GLY A 206 11.90 19.55 -3.97
C GLY A 206 12.25 20.31 -2.69
N ASN A 207 11.85 19.78 -1.53
CA ASN A 207 12.19 20.36 -0.23
C ASN A 207 13.70 20.30 0.04
N VAL A 208 14.35 19.15 -0.20
CA VAL A 208 15.79 18.96 0.02
C VAL A 208 16.62 19.87 -0.88
N ALA A 209 16.23 20.02 -2.14
CA ALA A 209 16.91 20.93 -3.08
C ALA A 209 16.72 22.40 -2.69
N GLY A 210 15.69 22.72 -1.91
CA GLY A 210 15.34 24.09 -1.53
C GLY A 210 14.66 24.84 -2.67
N LEU A 211 13.70 24.21 -3.36
CA LEU A 211 12.79 24.93 -4.25
C LEU A 211 12.01 25.98 -3.46
N ASP A 212 11.62 27.06 -4.14
CA ASP A 212 10.71 28.03 -3.53
C ASP A 212 9.34 27.39 -3.24
N ASN A 213 8.74 27.78 -2.12
CA ASN A 213 7.48 27.21 -1.65
C ASN A 213 6.34 27.42 -2.65
N THR A 214 6.33 28.54 -3.38
CA THR A 214 5.29 28.84 -4.37
C THR A 214 5.32 27.82 -5.50
N THR A 215 6.48 27.58 -6.11
CA THR A 215 6.66 26.57 -7.17
C THR A 215 6.28 25.19 -6.67
N LEU A 216 6.77 24.79 -5.49
CA LEU A 216 6.50 23.46 -4.96
C LEU A 216 5.01 23.26 -4.65
N ASN A 217 4.35 24.24 -4.02
CA ASN A 217 2.93 24.18 -3.67
C ASN A 217 2.03 24.20 -4.91
N ILE A 218 2.33 25.02 -5.92
CA ILE A 218 1.55 25.05 -7.17
C ILE A 218 1.68 23.71 -7.88
N ALA A 219 2.89 23.16 -8.02
CA ALA A 219 3.09 21.88 -8.69
C ALA A 219 2.43 20.72 -7.93
N ALA A 220 2.58 20.67 -6.61
CA ALA A 220 1.95 19.66 -5.76
C ALA A 220 0.42 19.78 -5.75
N GLY A 221 -0.12 20.99 -5.61
CA GLY A 221 -1.55 21.26 -5.69
C GLY A 221 -2.13 20.88 -7.06
N SER A 222 -1.43 21.22 -8.14
CA SER A 222 -1.84 20.87 -9.51
C SER A 222 -1.84 19.36 -9.75
N TYR A 223 -0.86 18.63 -9.20
CA TYR A 223 -0.89 17.17 -9.15
C TYR A 223 -2.15 16.67 -8.46
N LEU A 224 -2.43 17.11 -7.23
CA LEU A 224 -3.59 16.66 -6.45
C LEU A 224 -4.92 16.94 -7.17
N VAL A 225 -5.11 18.14 -7.70
CA VAL A 225 -6.31 18.51 -8.47
C VAL A 225 -6.46 17.61 -9.69
N THR A 226 -5.38 17.38 -10.45
CA THR A 226 -5.43 16.50 -11.63
C THR A 226 -5.73 15.06 -11.24
N ARG A 227 -5.23 14.57 -10.09
CA ARG A 227 -5.55 13.24 -9.56
C ARG A 227 -7.02 13.12 -9.14
N MET A 228 -7.61 14.17 -8.55
CA MET A 228 -9.04 14.19 -8.24
C MET A 228 -9.89 14.11 -9.52
N ILE A 229 -9.52 14.87 -10.55
CA ILE A 229 -10.19 14.81 -11.86
C ILE A 229 -10.04 13.43 -12.48
N PHE A 230 -8.83 12.85 -12.48
CA PHE A 230 -8.58 11.50 -12.98
C PHE A 230 -9.46 10.46 -12.29
N ASN A 231 -9.53 10.47 -10.95
CA ASN A 231 -10.35 9.54 -10.17
C ASN A 231 -11.84 9.71 -10.48
N TYR A 232 -12.32 10.95 -10.59
CA TYR A 232 -13.71 11.24 -10.97
C TYR A 232 -14.04 10.69 -12.36
N VAL A 233 -13.19 10.97 -13.36
CA VAL A 233 -13.36 10.44 -14.73
C VAL A 233 -13.35 8.91 -14.71
N TYR A 234 -12.45 8.28 -13.93
CA TYR A 234 -12.38 6.82 -13.78
C TYR A 234 -13.70 6.24 -13.26
N PHE A 235 -14.30 6.90 -12.26
CA PHE A 235 -15.53 6.45 -11.61
C PHE A 235 -16.73 6.46 -12.57
N ILE A 236 -16.92 7.56 -13.31
CA ILE A 236 -18.06 7.76 -14.22
C ILE A 236 -17.84 7.16 -15.62
N GLN A 237 -16.65 6.65 -15.91
CA GLN A 237 -16.28 6.20 -17.26
C GLN A 237 -17.23 5.10 -17.77
N GLN A 238 -17.93 5.40 -18.87
CA GLN A 238 -18.75 4.42 -19.61
C GLN A 238 -18.47 4.40 -21.12
N THR A 239 -17.71 5.37 -21.64
CA THR A 239 -17.46 5.52 -23.09
C THR A 239 -15.97 5.52 -23.43
N LYS A 240 -15.64 5.24 -24.70
CA LYS A 240 -14.26 5.35 -25.21
C LYS A 240 -13.68 6.76 -25.05
N ARG A 241 -14.51 7.80 -25.19
CA ARG A 241 -14.09 9.21 -25.02
C ARG A 241 -13.68 9.50 -23.58
N MET A 242 -14.47 9.05 -22.59
CA MET A 242 -14.10 9.17 -21.18
C MET A 242 -12.83 8.37 -20.86
N ALA A 243 -12.64 7.21 -21.50
CA ALA A 243 -11.41 6.42 -21.34
C ALA A 243 -10.16 7.14 -21.88
N ALA A 244 -10.29 7.88 -22.99
CA ALA A 244 -9.22 8.73 -23.50
C ALA A 244 -8.94 9.91 -22.55
N LEU A 245 -9.98 10.58 -22.05
CA LEU A 245 -9.83 11.66 -21.07
C LEU A 245 -9.14 11.20 -19.78
N ARG A 246 -9.47 10.00 -19.29
CA ARG A 246 -8.79 9.37 -18.17
C ARG A 246 -7.29 9.17 -18.45
N SER A 247 -6.93 8.66 -19.63
CA SER A 247 -5.51 8.49 -19.99
C SER A 247 -4.78 9.84 -20.10
N LEU A 248 -5.43 10.85 -20.67
CA LEU A 248 -4.85 12.20 -20.78
C LEU A 248 -4.64 12.85 -19.41
N THR A 249 -5.63 12.77 -18.51
CA THR A 249 -5.51 13.29 -17.14
C THR A 249 -4.46 12.53 -16.34
N TRP A 250 -4.29 11.23 -16.58
CA TRP A 250 -3.19 10.46 -16.00
C TRP A 250 -1.82 10.97 -16.47
N ILE A 251 -1.58 11.08 -17.78
CA ILE A 251 -0.32 11.60 -18.33
C ILE A 251 -0.04 13.01 -17.82
N ALA A 252 -1.06 13.88 -17.84
CA ALA A 252 -0.94 15.24 -17.32
C ALA A 252 -0.58 15.25 -15.83
N SER A 253 -1.14 14.35 -15.01
CA SER A 253 -0.77 14.28 -13.60
C SER A 253 0.71 13.92 -13.39
N LEU A 254 1.30 13.10 -14.26
CA LEU A 254 2.70 12.69 -14.13
C LEU A 254 3.69 13.80 -14.44
N THR A 255 3.31 14.83 -15.22
CA THR A 255 4.23 15.91 -15.58
C THR A 255 4.65 16.73 -14.35
N PHE A 256 3.79 16.88 -13.34
CA PHE A 256 4.08 17.65 -12.13
C PHE A 256 5.21 17.06 -11.26
N PRO A 257 5.21 15.77 -10.86
CA PRO A 257 6.34 15.21 -10.12
C PRO A 257 7.63 15.20 -10.95
N PHE A 258 7.58 14.96 -12.26
CA PHE A 258 8.77 15.09 -13.12
C PHE A 258 9.29 16.54 -13.17
N TYR A 259 8.38 17.52 -13.26
CA TYR A 259 8.73 18.93 -13.21
C TYR A 259 9.45 19.29 -11.89
N ILE A 260 8.91 18.85 -10.75
CA ILE A 260 9.55 19.07 -9.44
C ILE A 260 10.95 18.44 -9.42
N LEU A 261 11.11 17.20 -9.89
CA LEU A 261 12.41 16.52 -9.93
C LEU A 261 13.44 17.25 -10.81
N VAL A 262 13.04 17.69 -12.00
CA VAL A 262 13.91 18.45 -12.92
C VAL A 262 14.32 19.78 -12.28
N LYS A 263 13.38 20.51 -11.69
CA LYS A 263 13.66 21.77 -10.99
C LYS A 263 14.57 21.56 -9.79
N SER A 264 14.40 20.47 -9.05
CA SER A 264 15.26 20.08 -7.93
C SER A 264 16.70 19.85 -8.38
N ALA A 265 16.89 19.12 -9.48
CA ALA A 265 18.21 18.89 -10.06
C ALA A 265 18.88 20.19 -10.53
N GLN A 266 18.12 21.10 -11.15
CA GLN A 266 18.63 22.41 -11.58
C GLN A 266 19.11 23.26 -10.40
N VAL A 267 18.31 23.33 -9.33
CA VAL A 267 18.67 24.10 -8.12
C VAL A 267 19.92 23.51 -7.45
N LEU A 268 20.02 22.18 -7.36
CA LEU A 268 21.21 21.52 -6.78
C LEU A 268 22.46 21.75 -7.65
N GLY A 269 22.35 21.62 -8.98
CA GLY A 269 23.46 21.85 -9.89
C GLY A 269 23.95 23.30 -9.95
N ALA A 270 23.10 24.27 -9.58
CA ALA A 270 23.51 25.66 -9.43
C ALA A 270 24.23 25.95 -8.10
N LYS A 271 24.15 25.03 -7.12
CA LYS A 271 24.79 25.14 -5.80
C LYS A 271 26.18 24.49 -5.74
N SER A 272 26.54 23.69 -6.75
CA SER A 272 27.84 23.02 -6.90
C SER A 272 28.83 23.87 -7.69
#